data_AF-A0A498FAH2-F1
#
_entry.id   AF-A0A498FAH2-F1
#
_cell.length_a   1.000
_cell.length_b   1.000
_cell.length_c   1.000
_cell.angle_alpha   90.00
_cell.angle_beta   90.00
_cell.angle_gamma   90.00
#
_symmetry.space_group_name_H-M   'P 1'
#
loop_
_entity.id
_entity.type
_entity.pdbx_description
1 polymer ?
#
loop_
_entity_poly.entity_id
_entity_poly.type
_entity_poly.pdbx_seq_one_letter_code
_entity_poly.pdbx_strand_id
1 'polypeptide(L)'
;YYFYSEDRNSLTPGDLFCHLLLIENDSRHRKYALLLAVKTELPPERLKTAADEYGITEIVNPLVEFLKTEGGKVSEATPRWEEFETLADEYGVEL
;
A
#
# COMPACT_ATOMS: atom_id res chain seq x y z
N TYR A 1 8.19 -21.90 -25.29
CA TYR A 1 8.21 -22.06 -23.84
C TYR A 1 7.18 -21.11 -23.26
N TYR A 2 5.98 -21.60 -22.93
CA TYR A 2 5.03 -20.82 -22.15
C TYR A 2 5.27 -21.20 -20.69
N PHE A 3 5.66 -20.21 -19.90
CA PHE A 3 5.80 -20.34 -18.45
C PHE A 3 4.38 -20.45 -17.90
N TYR A 4 3.94 -21.68 -17.63
CA TYR A 4 2.70 -21.92 -16.92
C TYR A 4 2.98 -21.61 -15.44
N SER A 5 2.80 -20.33 -15.07
CA SER A 5 2.60 -20.00 -13.66
C SER A 5 1.27 -20.62 -13.28
N GLU A 6 1.21 -21.44 -12.25
CA GLU A 6 -0.08 -21.77 -11.62
C GLU A 6 -0.76 -20.43 -11.33
N ASP A 7 -1.88 -20.18 -12.02
CA ASP A 7 -2.61 -18.93 -11.91
C ASP A 7 -2.82 -18.61 -10.42
N ARG A 8 -2.32 -17.45 -9.96
CA ARG A 8 -2.87 -16.80 -8.76
C ARG A 8 -4.34 -16.50 -9.12
N ASN A 9 -5.21 -17.48 -8.94
CA ASN A 9 -6.65 -17.38 -9.27
C ASN A 9 -7.40 -16.35 -8.41
N SER A 10 -6.70 -15.63 -7.54
CA SER A 10 -7.23 -14.54 -6.73
C SER A 10 -6.14 -13.50 -6.47
N LEU A 11 -6.50 -12.22 -6.63
CA LEU A 11 -5.67 -11.10 -6.17
C LEU A 11 -5.65 -11.07 -4.65
N THR A 12 -4.46 -11.10 -4.07
CA THR A 12 -4.24 -10.87 -2.64
C THR A 12 -4.39 -9.38 -2.32
N PRO A 13 -4.61 -9.01 -1.05
CA PRO A 13 -4.58 -7.60 -0.65
C PRO A 13 -3.26 -6.89 -1.01
N GLY A 14 -2.12 -7.61 -0.96
CA GLY A 14 -0.82 -7.07 -1.40
C GLY A 14 -0.78 -6.79 -2.90
N ASP A 15 -1.38 -7.66 -3.72
CA ASP A 15 -1.51 -7.43 -5.16
C ASP A 15 -2.39 -6.21 -5.44
N LEU A 16 -3.53 -6.09 -4.76
CA LEU A 16 -4.42 -4.93 -4.88
C LEU A 16 -3.76 -3.63 -4.45
N PHE A 17 -2.98 -3.66 -3.35
CA PHE A 17 -2.18 -2.52 -2.90
C PHE A 17 -1.21 -2.06 -3.98
N CYS A 18 -0.43 -2.98 -4.54
CA CYS A 18 0.53 -2.67 -5.59
C CYS A 18 -0.15 -2.22 -6.89
N HIS A 19 -1.26 -2.86 -7.27
CA HIS A 19 -2.02 -2.48 -8.46
C HIS A 19 -2.63 -1.08 -8.36
N LEU A 20 -3.11 -0.65 -7.19
CA LEU A 20 -3.59 0.72 -7.00
C LEU A 20 -2.51 1.76 -7.33
N LEU A 21 -1.27 1.50 -6.88
CA LEU A 21 -0.12 2.38 -7.12
C LEU A 21 0.39 2.34 -8.56
N LEU A 22 0.24 1.19 -9.24
CA LEU A 22 0.61 1.01 -10.64
C LEU A 22 -0.41 1.64 -11.60
N ILE A 23 -1.70 1.65 -11.24
CA ILE A 23 -2.75 2.33 -12.02
C ILE A 23 -2.45 3.82 -12.04
N GLU A 24 -2.32 4.42 -10.87
CA GLU A 24 -1.86 5.79 -10.69
C GLU A 24 -1.13 5.94 -9.35
N ASN A 25 -0.11 6.79 -9.35
CA ASN A 25 0.66 7.10 -8.15
C ASN A 25 0.45 8.56 -7.72
N ASP A 26 -0.81 8.98 -7.63
CA ASP A 26 -1.18 10.30 -7.11
C ASP A 26 -1.46 10.25 -5.60
N SER A 27 -1.78 11.41 -5.01
CA SER A 27 -2.07 11.50 -3.57
C SER A 27 -3.27 10.62 -3.15
N ARG A 28 -4.27 10.47 -4.01
CA ARG A 28 -5.51 9.75 -3.68
C ARG A 28 -5.28 8.25 -3.69
N HIS A 29 -4.63 7.72 -4.72
CA HIS A 29 -4.31 6.30 -4.84
C HIS A 29 -3.36 5.84 -3.73
N ARG A 30 -2.36 6.66 -3.39
CA ARG A 30 -1.48 6.38 -2.25
C ARG A 30 -2.24 6.28 -0.94
N LYS A 31 -3.16 7.22 -0.68
CA LYS A 31 -4.02 7.17 0.52
C LYS A 31 -4.91 5.93 0.55
N TYR A 32 -5.52 5.54 -0.57
CA TYR A 32 -6.33 4.33 -0.63
C TYR A 32 -5.52 3.05 -0.53
N ALA A 33 -4.29 3.02 -1.05
CA ALA A 33 -3.38 1.90 -0.84
C ALA A 33 -3.03 1.77 0.65
N LEU A 34 -2.64 2.87 1.32
CA LEU A 34 -2.40 2.89 2.76
C LEU A 34 -3.62 2.41 3.56
N LEU A 35 -4.82 2.88 3.21
CA LEU A 35 -6.05 2.48 3.86
C LEU A 35 -6.35 0.99 3.69
N LEU A 36 -6.14 0.45 2.48
CA LEU A 36 -6.26 -0.98 2.22
C LEU A 36 -5.29 -1.79 3.07
N ALA A 37 -4.04 -1.34 3.18
CA ALA A 37 -3.02 -2.01 3.99
C ALA A 37 -3.45 -2.12 5.46
N VAL A 38 -3.94 -1.02 6.04
CA VAL A 38 -4.44 -1.03 7.42
C VAL A 38 -5.67 -1.91 7.56
N LYS A 39 -6.68 -1.74 6.68
CA LYS A 39 -7.95 -2.49 6.76
C LYS A 39 -7.76 -4.00 6.65
N THR A 40 -6.74 -4.44 5.94
CA THR A 40 -6.43 -5.85 5.73
C THR A 40 -5.33 -6.37 6.65
N GLU A 41 -4.90 -5.54 7.62
CA GLU A 41 -3.84 -5.85 8.58
C GLU A 41 -2.57 -6.39 7.89
N LEU A 42 -2.25 -5.86 6.71
CA LEU A 42 -1.12 -6.33 5.92
C LEU A 42 0.19 -6.02 6.64
N PRO A 43 0.98 -7.04 7.01
CA PRO A 43 2.25 -6.78 7.66
C PRO A 43 3.21 -6.12 6.65
N PRO A 44 4.04 -5.18 7.11
CA PRO A 44 4.99 -4.45 6.27
C PRO A 44 5.88 -5.32 5.38
N GLU A 45 6.26 -6.48 5.86
CA GLU A 45 7.11 -7.43 5.16
C GLU A 45 6.38 -8.02 3.95
N ARG A 46 5.06 -8.26 4.05
CA ARG A 46 4.24 -8.70 2.92
C ARG A 46 4.07 -7.61 1.88
N LEU A 47 3.89 -6.36 2.30
CA LEU A 47 3.85 -5.21 1.38
C LEU A 47 5.16 -5.06 0.61
N LYS A 48 6.30 -5.22 1.29
CA LYS A 48 7.63 -5.16 0.66
C LYS A 48 7.86 -6.32 -0.31
N THR A 49 7.46 -7.54 0.05
CA THR A 49 7.53 -8.69 -0.87
C THR A 49 6.67 -8.48 -2.11
N ALA A 50 5.42 -8.03 -1.96
CA ALA A 50 4.57 -7.73 -3.10
C ALA A 50 5.18 -6.60 -3.97
N ALA A 51 5.68 -5.53 -3.35
CA ALA A 51 6.32 -4.43 -4.07
C ALA A 51 7.54 -4.87 -4.88
N ASP A 52 8.32 -5.82 -4.36
CA ASP A 52 9.46 -6.42 -5.06
C ASP A 52 9.00 -7.26 -6.26
N GLU A 53 7.97 -8.09 -6.09
CA GLU A 53 7.34 -8.87 -7.18
C GLU A 53 6.86 -7.96 -8.33
N TYR A 54 6.36 -6.77 -8.01
CA TYR A 54 5.86 -5.77 -8.96
C TYR A 54 6.89 -4.71 -9.38
N GLY A 55 8.11 -4.72 -8.84
CA GLY A 55 9.18 -3.77 -9.17
C GLY A 55 8.92 -2.32 -8.73
N ILE A 56 8.10 -2.10 -7.71
CA ILE A 56 7.71 -0.76 -7.20
C ILE A 56 8.21 -0.47 -5.77
N THR A 57 9.24 -1.19 -5.32
CA THR A 57 9.81 -1.09 -3.97
C THR A 57 10.14 0.35 -3.54
N GLU A 58 10.67 1.19 -4.45
CA GLU A 58 11.00 2.59 -4.16
C GLU A 58 9.76 3.46 -3.88
N ILE A 59 8.60 3.10 -4.43
CA ILE A 59 7.32 3.79 -4.18
C ILE A 59 6.71 3.29 -2.86
N VAL A 60 6.80 1.99 -2.59
CA VAL A 60 6.15 1.35 -1.45
C VAL A 60 6.92 1.56 -0.14
N ASN A 61 8.26 1.56 -0.17
CA ASN A 61 9.08 1.69 1.03
C ASN A 61 8.75 2.95 1.86
N PRO A 62 8.64 4.16 1.28
CA PRO A 62 8.26 5.35 2.04
C PRO A 62 6.86 5.25 2.65
N LEU A 63 5.90 4.62 1.95
CA LEU A 63 4.54 4.43 2.43
C LEU A 63 4.47 3.45 3.60
N VAL A 64 5.23 2.35 3.51
CA VAL A 64 5.35 1.38 4.61
C VAL A 64 6.01 2.01 5.83
N GLU A 65 7.04 2.81 5.63
CA GLU A 65 7.74 3.49 6.71
C GLU A 65 6.84 4.55 7.38
N PHE A 66 6.03 5.25 6.58
CA PHE A 66 5.01 6.18 7.07
C PHE A 66 4.01 5.50 8.00
N LEU A 67 3.46 4.34 7.61
CA LEU A 67 2.57 3.56 8.49
C LEU A 67 3.27 3.10 9.76
N LYS A 68 4.49 2.54 9.64
CA LYS A 68 5.26 2.04 10.80
C LYS A 68 5.56 3.11 11.84
N THR A 69 5.63 4.37 11.43
CA THR A 69 6.03 5.49 12.28
C THR A 69 4.88 6.40 12.64
N GLU A 70 3.64 6.02 12.31
CA GLU A 70 2.45 6.86 12.50
C GLU A 70 2.66 8.28 11.95
N GLY A 71 3.22 8.34 10.73
CA GLY A 71 3.53 9.60 10.06
C GLY A 71 4.82 10.29 10.52
N GLY A 72 5.61 9.69 11.42
CA GLY A 72 6.90 10.24 11.86
C GLY A 72 7.96 10.32 10.76
N LYS A 73 7.87 9.49 9.72
CA LYS A 73 8.69 9.57 8.51
C LYS A 73 7.84 9.91 7.30
N VAL A 74 7.94 11.15 6.86
CA VAL A 74 7.28 11.68 5.66
C VAL A 74 8.22 11.70 4.46
N SER A 75 7.63 11.59 3.27
CA SER A 75 8.27 11.78 1.97
C SER A 75 7.32 12.54 1.03
N GLU A 76 7.78 12.90 -0.16
CA GLU A 76 6.90 13.50 -1.18
C GLU A 76 5.73 12.58 -1.58
N ALA A 77 5.86 11.27 -1.36
CA ALA A 77 4.82 10.30 -1.65
C ALA A 77 3.76 10.19 -0.54
N THR A 78 4.07 10.59 0.70
CA THR A 78 3.18 10.32 1.84
C THR A 78 2.19 11.46 2.05
N PRO A 79 0.93 11.17 2.44
CA PRO A 79 0.02 12.20 2.93
C PRO A 79 0.48 12.76 4.28
N ARG A 80 -0.21 13.77 4.80
CA ARG A 80 -0.08 14.10 6.23
C ARG A 80 -0.78 13.04 7.08
N TRP A 81 -0.28 12.80 8.29
CA TRP A 81 -0.89 11.83 9.20
C TRP A 81 -2.35 12.20 9.54
N GLU A 82 -2.61 13.45 9.94
CA GLU A 82 -3.96 13.94 10.25
C GLU A 82 -4.96 13.78 9.08
N GLU A 83 -4.48 13.99 7.84
CA GLU A 83 -5.29 13.79 6.62
C GLU A 83 -5.60 12.31 6.40
N PHE A 84 -4.68 11.42 6.77
CA PHE A 84 -4.86 9.98 6.68
C PHE A 84 -5.76 9.45 7.80
N GLU A 85 -5.63 9.95 9.03
CA GLU A 85 -6.52 9.67 10.16
C GLU A 85 -7.96 10.04 9.83
N THR A 86 -8.17 11.26 9.31
CA THR A 86 -9.51 11.73 8.90
C THR A 86 -10.11 10.79 7.84
N LEU A 87 -9.31 10.41 6.85
CA LEU A 87 -9.76 9.48 5.81
C LEU A 87 -10.08 8.09 6.37
N ALA A 88 -9.29 7.60 7.33
CA ALA A 88 -9.53 6.31 7.96
C ALA A 88 -10.86 6.29 8.72
N ASP A 89 -11.15 7.35 9.49
CA ASP A 89 -12.41 7.54 10.20
C ASP A 89 -13.62 7.60 9.22
N GLU A 90 -13.50 8.37 8.13
CA GLU A 90 -14.53 8.46 7.08
C GLU A 90 -14.91 7.09 6.49
N TYR A 91 -13.96 6.16 6.43
CA TYR A 91 -14.14 4.81 5.89
C TYR A 91 -14.36 3.74 6.96
N GLY A 92 -14.38 4.10 8.24
CA GLY A 92 -14.54 3.17 9.36
C GLY A 92 -13.38 2.17 9.47
N VAL A 93 -12.14 2.67 9.33
CA VAL A 93 -10.90 1.91 9.49
C VAL A 93 -10.16 2.41 10.73
N GLU A 94 -9.85 1.51 11.66
CA GLU A 94 -9.05 1.80 12.85
C GLU A 94 -7.55 1.72 12.50
N LEU A 95 -6.78 2.73 12.90
CA LEU A 95 -5.33 2.85 12.62
C LEU A 95 -4.48 2.25 13.75
#